data_AF-A0A5C6E3K1-F1
#
_entry.id   AF-A0A5C6E3K1-F1
#
_cell.length_a   1.000
_cell.length_b   1.000
_cell.length_c   1.000
_cell.angle_alpha   90.00
_cell.angle_beta   90.00
_cell.angle_gamma   90.00
#
_symmetry.space_group_name_H-M   'P 1'
#
loop_
_entity.id
_entity.type
_entity.pdbx_description
1 polymer ?
#
loop_
_entity_poly.entity_id
_entity_poly.type
_entity_poly.pdbx_seq_one_letter_code
_entity_poly.pdbx_strand_id
1 'polypeptide(L)'
;MADLEPETQPSEAAGEAPADANATKTGSDKASELESAQIEVTERKLTLSDIKALPEDVDEDGFVSIWNVASTTCAKDTAQARELAAKMLCFLCKKKCDFVVTSTNNAQYLDEWFERDTKILYDWKPESELVDVVSQHAEVPYEAFLSFLSNQKFSPDSKYTATRAARVEWFQQMWCVG
;
A
#
# COMPACT_ATOMS: atom_id res chain seq x y z
N MET A 1 53.41 38.08 10.64
CA MET A 1 53.36 36.65 11.01
C MET A 1 52.00 36.15 10.56
N ALA A 2 51.79 35.33 9.54
CA ALA A 2 52.62 34.61 8.57
C ALA A 2 51.75 34.53 7.28
N ASP A 3 52.21 34.83 6.07
CA ASP A 3 53.20 34.12 5.21
C ASP A 3 52.53 33.11 4.25
N LEU A 4 52.64 33.44 2.95
CA LEU A 4 52.72 32.60 1.74
C LEU A 4 51.48 31.91 1.12
N GLU A 5 51.09 32.44 -0.05
CA GLU A 5 50.66 31.67 -1.25
C GLU A 5 51.86 30.86 -1.80
N PRO A 6 51.71 29.87 -2.73
CA PRO A 6 51.37 30.17 -4.13
C PRO A 6 50.58 29.09 -4.93
N GLU A 7 50.10 29.58 -6.08
CA GLU A 7 49.57 28.97 -7.30
C GLU A 7 50.10 27.59 -7.73
N THR A 8 49.26 26.81 -8.43
CA THR A 8 49.68 26.03 -9.62
C THR A 8 48.45 25.64 -10.49
N GLN A 9 48.32 26.27 -11.66
CA GLN A 9 47.98 25.63 -12.96
C GLN A 9 49.30 25.64 -13.79
N PRO A 10 49.43 25.11 -15.04
CA PRO A 10 48.53 24.38 -15.95
C PRO A 10 49.18 23.12 -16.60
N SER A 11 48.49 22.38 -17.49
CA SER A 11 49.04 22.01 -18.82
C SER A 11 48.04 21.26 -19.71
N GLU A 12 47.94 21.73 -20.95
CA GLU A 12 47.32 21.11 -22.13
C GLU A 12 48.15 19.91 -22.64
N ALA A 13 47.53 18.98 -23.37
CA ALA A 13 47.94 18.62 -24.74
C ALA A 13 47.16 17.42 -25.31
N ALA A 14 46.97 17.49 -26.62
CA ALA A 14 46.21 16.65 -27.53
C ALA A 14 46.76 15.23 -27.75
N GLY A 15 45.94 14.37 -28.35
CA GLY A 15 46.37 13.11 -28.95
C GLY A 15 45.28 12.47 -29.82
N GLU A 16 45.49 12.53 -31.13
CA GLU A 16 44.69 11.95 -32.22
C GLU A 16 44.55 10.41 -32.20
N ALA A 17 43.54 9.93 -32.94
CA ALA A 17 43.26 8.52 -33.26
C ALA A 17 44.39 7.84 -34.08
N PRO A 18 44.40 6.50 -34.19
CA PRO A 18 43.75 5.89 -35.36
C PRO A 18 43.09 4.52 -35.14
N ALA A 19 42.36 4.09 -36.17
CA ALA A 19 41.62 2.84 -36.35
C ALA A 19 42.49 1.57 -36.35
N ASP A 20 41.93 0.44 -35.93
CA ASP A 20 41.99 -0.82 -36.69
C ASP A 20 40.89 -1.80 -36.25
N ALA A 21 40.52 -2.69 -37.16
CA ALA A 21 39.37 -3.56 -37.13
C ALA A 21 39.63 -4.87 -36.37
N ASN A 22 38.61 -5.42 -35.72
CA ASN A 22 38.43 -6.87 -35.75
C ASN A 22 36.96 -7.25 -35.53
N ALA A 23 36.37 -7.84 -36.58
CA ALA A 23 35.11 -8.53 -36.51
C ALA A 23 35.35 -9.93 -35.92
N THR A 24 34.67 -10.27 -34.82
CA THR A 24 34.37 -11.68 -34.54
C THR A 24 32.95 -11.81 -34.04
N LYS A 25 32.21 -12.58 -34.82
CA LYS A 25 30.80 -12.90 -34.74
C LYS A 25 30.60 -14.03 -33.73
N THR A 26 29.97 -13.72 -32.60
CA THR A 26 29.33 -14.69 -31.70
C THR A 26 28.08 -13.97 -31.21
N GLY A 27 26.89 -14.27 -31.71
CA GLY A 27 26.18 -15.51 -31.39
C GLY A 27 25.00 -15.10 -30.52
N SER A 28 23.83 -15.14 -31.15
CA SER A 28 22.46 -14.91 -30.69
C SER A 28 22.16 -14.76 -29.19
N ASP A 29 21.34 -13.73 -28.95
CA ASP A 29 20.13 -13.76 -28.11
C ASP A 29 20.29 -14.23 -26.66
N LYS A 30 20.57 -13.26 -25.80
CA LYS A 30 20.06 -13.24 -24.42
C LYS A 30 19.44 -11.86 -24.16
N ALA A 31 18.37 -11.57 -24.90
CA ALA A 31 17.38 -10.62 -24.42
C ALA A 31 16.56 -11.36 -23.37
N SER A 32 16.61 -10.80 -22.16
CA SER A 32 15.92 -11.24 -20.97
C SER A 32 14.47 -11.56 -21.26
N GLU A 33 14.16 -12.85 -21.31
CA GLU A 33 12.80 -13.33 -21.13
C GLU A 33 12.51 -13.13 -19.64
N LEU A 34 11.95 -11.94 -19.35
CA LEU A 34 11.14 -11.71 -18.18
C LEU A 34 10.04 -12.78 -18.22
N GLU A 35 10.33 -13.89 -17.55
CA GLU A 35 9.34 -14.88 -17.17
C GLU A 35 8.34 -14.13 -16.31
N SER A 36 7.31 -13.65 -17.01
CA SER A 36 6.10 -13.12 -16.41
C SER A 36 5.52 -14.31 -15.68
N ALA A 37 5.81 -14.39 -14.39
CA ALA A 37 5.00 -15.16 -13.47
C ALA A 37 3.59 -14.60 -13.59
N GLN A 38 2.83 -15.20 -14.50
CA GLN A 38 1.39 -15.15 -14.51
C GLN A 38 0.99 -15.77 -13.18
N ILE A 39 0.86 -14.91 -12.17
CA ILE A 39 0.09 -15.21 -10.99
C ILE A 39 -1.32 -15.45 -11.57
N GLU A 40 -1.68 -16.72 -11.73
CA GLU A 40 -3.06 -17.13 -11.81
C GLU A 40 -3.73 -16.59 -10.54
N VAL A 41 -4.25 -15.37 -10.63
CA VAL A 41 -5.23 -14.81 -9.70
C VAL A 41 -6.43 -15.72 -9.87
N THR A 42 -6.39 -16.82 -9.12
CA THR A 42 -7.56 -17.68 -8.94
C THR A 42 -8.59 -16.74 -8.34
N GLU A 43 -9.58 -16.35 -9.15
CA GLU A 43 -10.76 -15.60 -8.74
C GLU A 43 -11.49 -16.44 -7.69
N ARG A 44 -10.97 -16.46 -6.46
CA ARG A 44 -11.74 -16.89 -5.31
C ARG A 44 -12.81 -15.81 -5.19
N LYS A 45 -14.00 -16.15 -5.66
CA LYS A 45 -15.20 -15.35 -5.51
C LYS A 45 -15.51 -15.28 -4.00
N LEU A 46 -14.82 -14.37 -3.33
CA LEU A 46 -15.03 -14.09 -1.92
C LEU A 46 -16.48 -13.63 -1.77
N THR A 47 -17.15 -14.11 -0.75
CA THR A 47 -18.49 -13.72 -0.38
C THR A 47 -18.46 -13.06 0.99
N LEU A 48 -19.52 -12.34 1.31
CA LEU A 48 -19.70 -11.71 2.63
C LEU A 48 -19.59 -12.74 3.78
N SER A 49 -19.89 -14.02 3.50
CA SER A 49 -19.78 -15.13 4.46
C SER A 49 -18.35 -15.61 4.71
N ASP A 50 -17.41 -15.25 3.84
CA ASP A 50 -15.98 -15.55 3.98
C ASP A 50 -15.27 -14.51 4.84
N ILE A 51 -15.86 -13.31 4.97
CA ILE A 51 -15.34 -12.23 5.82
C ILE A 51 -15.53 -12.62 7.28
N LYS A 52 -14.46 -13.14 7.88
CA LYS A 52 -14.40 -13.53 9.29
C LYS A 52 -13.03 -13.15 9.84
N ALA A 53 -13.02 -12.61 11.05
CA ALA A 53 -11.81 -12.52 11.85
C ALA A 53 -11.72 -13.78 12.72
N LEU A 54 -10.52 -14.25 13.00
CA LEU A 54 -10.34 -15.25 14.05
C LEU A 54 -10.59 -14.55 15.40
N PRO A 55 -11.14 -15.26 16.39
CA PRO A 55 -11.29 -14.68 17.73
C PRO A 55 -9.94 -14.33 18.39
N GLU A 56 -8.82 -14.81 17.84
CA GLU A 56 -7.46 -14.40 18.24
C GLU A 56 -7.00 -13.07 17.62
N ASP A 57 -7.63 -12.63 16.51
CA ASP A 57 -7.35 -11.37 15.84
C ASP A 57 -8.17 -10.20 16.43
N VAL A 58 -9.11 -10.51 17.33
CA VAL A 58 -9.97 -9.55 18.02
C VAL A 58 -9.35 -9.25 19.38
N ASP A 59 -9.06 -7.98 19.63
CA ASP A 59 -8.46 -7.52 20.88
C ASP A 59 -9.44 -7.63 22.06
N GLU A 60 -8.94 -7.46 23.29
CA GLU A 60 -9.73 -7.53 24.53
C GLU A 60 -10.92 -6.55 24.55
N ASP A 61 -10.80 -5.43 23.83
CA ASP A 61 -11.84 -4.41 23.67
C ASP A 61 -12.81 -4.70 22.50
N GLY A 62 -12.65 -5.81 21.77
CA GLY A 62 -13.52 -6.20 20.66
C GLY A 62 -13.20 -5.55 19.31
N PHE A 63 -12.03 -4.91 19.20
CA PHE A 63 -11.54 -4.28 17.98
C PHE A 63 -10.68 -5.23 17.15
N VAL A 64 -10.68 -5.02 15.83
CA VAL A 64 -9.85 -5.76 14.89
C VAL A 64 -9.39 -4.83 13.78
N SER A 65 -8.14 -4.95 13.34
CA SER A 65 -7.65 -4.22 12.19
C SER A 65 -8.29 -4.72 10.90
N ILE A 66 -8.64 -3.82 9.98
CA ILE A 66 -9.16 -4.18 8.64
C ILE A 66 -8.21 -5.16 7.94
N TRP A 67 -6.90 -4.96 8.11
CA TRP A 67 -5.88 -5.87 7.58
C TRP A 67 -6.00 -7.29 8.13
N ASN A 68 -6.25 -7.47 9.44
CA ASN A 68 -6.38 -8.80 10.04
C ASN A 68 -7.62 -9.51 9.49
N VAL A 69 -8.75 -8.80 9.38
CA VAL A 69 -9.96 -9.36 8.75
C VAL A 69 -9.68 -9.80 7.32
N ALA A 70 -9.02 -8.94 6.53
CA ALA A 70 -8.71 -9.24 5.13
C ALA A 70 -7.71 -10.39 4.99
N SER A 71 -6.65 -10.40 5.81
CA SER A 71 -5.62 -11.43 5.82
C SER A 71 -6.18 -12.79 6.21
N THR A 72 -7.00 -12.84 7.26
CA THR A 72 -7.65 -14.08 7.71
C THR A 72 -8.63 -14.59 6.65
N THR A 73 -9.41 -13.71 6.03
CA THR A 73 -10.33 -14.06 4.93
C THR A 73 -9.58 -14.61 3.70
N CYS A 74 -8.41 -14.06 3.40
CA CYS A 74 -7.58 -14.47 2.26
C CYS A 74 -6.57 -15.58 2.60
N ALA A 75 -6.70 -16.27 3.74
CA ALA A 75 -5.78 -17.31 4.19
C ALA A 75 -4.30 -16.87 4.21
N LYS A 76 -4.06 -15.62 4.62
CA LYS A 76 -2.75 -14.94 4.72
C LYS A 76 -2.06 -14.69 3.37
N ASP A 77 -2.81 -14.72 2.26
CA ASP A 77 -2.32 -14.23 0.97
C ASP A 77 -2.30 -12.69 0.97
N THR A 78 -1.11 -12.11 0.95
CA THR A 78 -0.91 -10.65 1.03
C THR A 78 -1.48 -9.89 -0.15
N ALA A 79 -1.42 -10.45 -1.36
CA ALA A 79 -1.91 -9.78 -2.56
C ALA A 79 -3.44 -9.70 -2.55
N GLN A 80 -4.10 -10.80 -2.21
CA GLN A 80 -5.57 -10.84 -2.09
C GLN A 80 -6.07 -10.05 -0.88
N ALA A 81 -5.36 -10.14 0.26
CA ALA A 81 -5.69 -9.38 1.46
C ALA A 81 -5.61 -7.87 1.20
N ARG A 82 -4.57 -7.41 0.49
CA ARG A 82 -4.44 -6.01 0.08
C ARG A 82 -5.56 -5.55 -0.83
N GLU A 83 -5.94 -6.36 -1.83
CA GLU A 83 -7.07 -6.03 -2.69
C GLU A 83 -8.38 -5.92 -1.89
N LEU A 84 -8.61 -6.87 -0.98
CA LEU A 84 -9.80 -6.88 -0.12
C LEU A 84 -9.80 -5.69 0.86
N ALA A 85 -8.68 -5.40 1.51
CA ALA A 85 -8.50 -4.27 2.40
C ALA A 85 -8.71 -2.93 1.67
N ALA A 86 -8.17 -2.77 0.47
CA ALA A 86 -8.40 -1.59 -0.37
C ALA A 86 -9.88 -1.38 -0.67
N LYS A 87 -10.60 -2.46 -1.02
CA LYS A 87 -12.05 -2.43 -1.27
C LYS A 87 -12.84 -2.11 -0.01
N MET A 88 -12.48 -2.69 1.13
CA MET A 88 -13.10 -2.42 2.43
C MET A 88 -12.91 -0.95 2.82
N LEU A 89 -11.68 -0.42 2.76
CA LEU A 89 -11.38 0.99 3.02
C LEU A 89 -12.18 1.93 2.10
N CYS A 90 -12.19 1.65 0.78
CA CYS A 90 -12.97 2.43 -0.17
C CYS A 90 -14.47 2.38 0.13
N PHE A 91 -14.99 1.24 0.55
CA PHE A 91 -16.39 1.08 0.91
C PHE A 91 -16.75 1.86 2.18
N LEU A 92 -15.95 1.72 3.23
CA LEU A 92 -16.12 2.44 4.50
C LEU A 92 -16.07 3.95 4.28
N CYS A 93 -15.10 4.42 3.50
CA CYS A 93 -15.00 5.82 3.09
C CYS A 93 -16.25 6.28 2.32
N LYS A 94 -16.70 5.50 1.33
CA LYS A 94 -17.91 5.83 0.53
C LYS A 94 -19.18 5.90 1.39
N LYS A 95 -19.25 5.08 2.44
CA LYS A 95 -20.39 5.06 3.36
C LYS A 95 -20.20 6.02 4.55
N LYS A 96 -19.09 6.77 4.60
CA LYS A 96 -18.73 7.69 5.68
C LYS A 96 -18.86 7.05 7.06
N CYS A 97 -18.24 5.88 7.19
CA CYS A 97 -18.23 5.11 8.43
C CYS A 97 -17.47 5.85 9.55
N ASP A 98 -18.06 6.02 10.72
CA ASP A 98 -17.53 6.79 11.85
C ASP A 98 -16.95 5.93 12.98
N PHE A 99 -17.10 4.61 12.92
CA PHE A 99 -16.58 3.69 13.95
C PHE A 99 -15.15 3.18 13.68
N VAL A 100 -14.43 3.77 12.73
CA VAL A 100 -13.00 3.44 12.54
C VAL A 100 -12.23 4.16 13.63
N VAL A 101 -11.56 3.38 14.45
CA VAL A 101 -10.71 3.83 15.54
C VAL A 101 -9.26 3.65 15.13
N THR A 102 -8.40 4.53 15.61
CA THR A 102 -6.97 4.31 15.58
C THR A 102 -6.38 4.76 16.90
N SER A 103 -5.50 3.96 17.47
CA SER A 103 -4.75 4.34 18.66
C SER A 103 -3.94 5.63 18.44
N THR A 104 -3.77 6.46 19.46
CA THR A 104 -2.99 7.71 19.39
C THR A 104 -1.57 7.52 18.80
N ASN A 105 -0.89 6.43 19.13
CA ASN A 105 0.42 6.10 18.56
C ASN A 105 0.33 5.79 17.05
N ASN A 106 -0.71 5.09 16.61
CA ASN A 106 -0.94 4.75 15.21
C ASN A 106 -1.33 5.99 14.40
N ALA A 107 -2.14 6.90 14.98
CA ALA A 107 -2.43 8.19 14.37
C ALA A 107 -1.16 9.00 14.13
N GLN A 108 -0.29 9.12 15.14
CA GLN A 108 0.98 9.83 15.00
C GLN A 108 1.88 9.18 13.93
N TYR A 109 1.93 7.85 13.89
CA TYR A 109 2.68 7.12 12.85
C TYR A 109 2.14 7.37 11.44
N LEU A 110 0.81 7.39 11.27
CA LEU A 110 0.17 7.70 10.00
C LEU A 110 0.40 9.16 9.59
N ASP A 111 0.43 10.08 10.54
CA ASP A 111 0.75 11.49 10.29
C ASP A 111 2.22 11.66 9.84
N GLU A 112 3.18 10.99 10.49
CA GLU A 112 4.58 10.98 10.05
C GLU A 112 4.74 10.39 8.64
N TRP A 113 3.98 9.33 8.33
CA TRP A 113 3.90 8.78 6.98
C TRP A 113 3.28 9.75 5.99
N PHE A 114 2.26 10.51 6.40
CA PHE A 114 1.62 11.51 5.56
C PHE A 114 2.55 12.68 5.24
N GLU A 115 3.34 13.13 6.21
CA GLU A 115 4.38 14.16 6.01
C GLU A 115 5.44 13.71 5.00
N ARG A 116 5.78 12.41 5.01
CA ARG A 116 6.75 11.82 4.08
C ARG A 116 6.16 11.55 2.69
N ASP A 117 4.96 10.97 2.64
CA ASP A 117 4.27 10.63 1.41
C ASP A 117 2.74 10.81 1.54
N THR A 118 2.28 11.96 1.06
CA THR A 118 0.85 12.29 1.01
C THR A 118 -0.01 11.30 0.22
N LYS A 119 0.61 10.42 -0.61
CA LYS A 119 -0.09 9.35 -1.35
C LYS A 119 -0.80 8.37 -0.45
N ILE A 120 -0.39 8.23 0.82
CA ILE A 120 -1.02 7.29 1.76
C ILE A 120 -2.54 7.50 1.90
N LEU A 121 -3.01 8.75 1.76
CA LEU A 121 -4.44 9.08 1.85
C LEU A 121 -5.23 8.85 0.58
N TYR A 122 -4.58 8.65 -0.57
CA TYR A 122 -5.29 8.59 -1.85
C TYR A 122 -4.89 7.46 -2.78
N ASP A 123 -3.75 6.79 -2.58
CA ASP A 123 -3.32 5.68 -3.42
C ASP A 123 -3.72 4.34 -2.82
N TRP A 124 -5.03 4.12 -2.72
CA TRP A 124 -5.61 2.87 -2.24
C TRP A 124 -5.83 1.87 -3.38
N LYS A 125 -4.76 1.59 -4.13
CA LYS A 125 -4.77 0.58 -5.19
C LYS A 125 -4.44 -0.79 -4.60
N PRO A 126 -4.94 -1.89 -5.18
CA PRO A 126 -4.58 -3.24 -4.75
C PRO A 126 -3.09 -3.56 -4.93
N GLU A 127 -2.33 -2.76 -5.68
CA GLU A 127 -0.89 -2.89 -5.85
C GLU A 127 -0.09 -2.02 -4.87
N SER A 128 -0.77 -1.11 -4.17
CA SER A 128 -0.13 -0.11 -3.31
C SER A 128 0.04 -0.64 -1.90
N GLU A 129 1.28 -0.73 -1.44
CA GLU A 129 1.62 -1.11 -0.06
C GLU A 129 1.11 -0.09 0.97
N LEU A 130 0.72 1.12 0.53
CA LEU A 130 0.12 2.13 1.39
C LEU A 130 -1.23 1.68 1.94
N VAL A 131 -1.95 0.80 1.21
CA VAL A 131 -3.16 0.16 1.72
C VAL A 131 -2.86 -0.69 2.94
N ASP A 132 -1.75 -1.43 2.92
CA ASP A 132 -1.36 -2.31 4.01
C ASP A 132 -1.11 -1.49 5.27
N VAL A 133 -0.39 -0.37 5.14
CA VAL A 133 -0.12 0.55 6.26
C VAL A 133 -1.42 1.11 6.84
N VAL A 134 -2.29 1.67 6.00
CA VAL A 134 -3.55 2.29 6.47
C VAL A 134 -4.48 1.23 7.08
N SER A 135 -4.60 0.05 6.46
CA SER A 135 -5.51 -1.01 6.92
C SER A 135 -5.04 -1.74 8.18
N GLN A 136 -3.73 -1.79 8.44
CA GLN A 136 -3.18 -2.31 9.69
C GLN A 136 -3.52 -1.40 10.89
N HIS A 137 -3.52 -0.09 10.64
CA HIS A 137 -3.78 0.93 11.67
C HIS A 137 -5.24 1.41 11.73
N ALA A 138 -6.09 0.87 10.86
CA ALA A 138 -7.54 1.10 10.89
C ALA A 138 -8.20 -0.02 11.72
N GLU A 139 -8.51 0.28 12.97
CA GLU A 139 -9.18 -0.63 13.89
C GLU A 139 -10.69 -0.42 13.78
N VAL A 140 -11.46 -1.51 13.76
CA VAL A 140 -12.92 -1.46 13.73
C VAL A 140 -13.49 -2.43 14.76
N PRO A 141 -14.58 -2.07 15.45
CA PRO A 141 -15.31 -3.00 16.31
C PRO A 141 -15.88 -4.15 15.47
N TYR A 142 -15.45 -5.39 15.75
CA TYR A 142 -15.70 -6.53 14.87
C TYR A 142 -17.20 -6.79 14.64
N GLU A 143 -18.00 -6.82 15.70
CA GLU A 143 -19.44 -7.09 15.60
C GLU A 143 -20.20 -6.02 14.81
N ALA A 144 -19.88 -4.75 15.08
CA ALA A 144 -20.50 -3.62 14.39
C ALA A 144 -20.05 -3.57 12.92
N PHE A 145 -18.78 -3.87 12.64
CA PHE A 145 -18.25 -3.96 11.28
C PHE A 145 -18.96 -5.04 10.47
N LEU A 146 -19.08 -6.27 10.99
CA LEU A 146 -19.81 -7.35 10.30
C LEU A 146 -21.28 -7.00 10.06
N SER A 147 -21.95 -6.47 11.09
CA SER A 147 -23.35 -6.02 10.99
C SER A 147 -23.50 -4.93 9.92
N PHE A 148 -22.56 -4.00 9.86
CA PHE A 148 -22.52 -2.93 8.86
C PHE A 148 -22.31 -3.46 7.44
N LEU A 149 -21.34 -4.35 7.24
CA LEU A 149 -21.09 -4.98 5.93
C LEU A 149 -22.34 -5.73 5.44
N SER A 150 -23.00 -6.48 6.32
CA SER A 150 -24.23 -7.20 6.01
C SER A 150 -25.39 -6.24 5.68
N ASN A 151 -25.62 -5.23 6.52
CA ASN A 151 -26.68 -4.24 6.33
C ASN A 151 -26.50 -3.42 5.05
N GLN A 152 -25.26 -3.06 4.72
CA GLN A 152 -24.94 -2.28 3.53
C GLN A 152 -24.70 -3.15 2.28
N LYS A 153 -24.89 -4.48 2.40
CA LYS A 153 -24.70 -5.47 1.33
C LYS A 153 -23.35 -5.33 0.63
N PHE A 154 -22.28 -5.22 1.43
CA PHE A 154 -20.92 -5.18 0.91
C PHE A 154 -20.66 -6.40 0.02
N SER A 155 -20.08 -6.16 -1.14
CA SER A 155 -19.77 -7.20 -2.12
C SER A 155 -18.29 -7.07 -2.47
N PRO A 156 -17.43 -8.03 -2.10
CA PRO A 156 -15.98 -7.96 -2.40
C PRO A 156 -15.68 -8.04 -3.90
N ASP A 157 -16.67 -8.43 -4.72
CA ASP A 157 -16.64 -8.38 -6.18
C ASP A 157 -16.87 -6.96 -6.74
N SER A 158 -17.53 -6.10 -5.96
CA SER A 158 -17.86 -4.74 -6.38
C SER A 158 -16.65 -3.81 -6.34
N LYS A 159 -16.52 -3.00 -7.39
CA LYS A 159 -15.52 -1.93 -7.45
C LYS A 159 -15.99 -0.75 -6.60
N TYR A 160 -15.33 -0.56 -5.47
CA TYR A 160 -15.54 0.63 -4.64
C TYR A 160 -14.49 1.67 -4.96
N THR A 161 -14.94 2.82 -5.43
CA THR A 161 -14.09 3.99 -5.65
C THR A 161 -14.60 5.13 -4.78
N ALA A 162 -13.67 5.77 -4.09
CA ALA A 162 -13.90 7.01 -3.35
C ALA A 162 -13.05 8.10 -3.99
N THR A 163 -13.57 9.32 -4.02
CA THR A 163 -12.81 10.47 -4.52
C THR A 163 -11.67 10.79 -3.55
N ARG A 164 -10.56 11.35 -4.07
CA ARG A 164 -9.43 11.77 -3.23
C ARG A 164 -9.88 12.68 -2.08
N ALA A 165 -10.75 13.64 -2.36
CA ALA A 165 -11.30 14.54 -1.34
C ALA A 165 -12.07 13.78 -0.26
N ALA A 166 -12.92 12.82 -0.63
CA ALA A 166 -13.68 12.03 0.33
C ALA A 166 -12.78 11.15 1.21
N ARG A 167 -11.69 10.61 0.67
CA ARG A 167 -10.71 9.83 1.44
C ARG A 167 -10.02 10.68 2.50
N VAL A 168 -9.58 11.88 2.12
CA VAL A 168 -8.92 12.82 3.03
C VAL A 168 -9.89 13.31 4.11
N GLU A 169 -11.10 13.74 3.72
CA GLU A 169 -12.15 14.17 4.66
C GLU A 169 -12.48 13.05 5.65
N TRP A 170 -12.67 11.82 5.16
CA TRP A 170 -12.99 10.68 6.00
C TRP A 170 -11.87 10.34 6.98
N PHE A 171 -10.62 10.33 6.52
CA PHE A 171 -9.47 10.06 7.38
C PHE A 171 -9.27 11.17 8.44
N GLN A 172 -9.40 12.44 8.06
CA GLN A 172 -9.12 13.57 8.96
C GLN A 172 -10.26 13.93 9.91
N GLN A 173 -11.52 13.67 9.53
CA GLN A 173 -12.69 14.13 10.29
C GLN A 173 -13.50 13.01 10.93
N MET A 174 -13.42 11.78 10.40
CA MET A 174 -14.31 10.68 10.82
C MET A 174 -13.57 9.57 11.55
N TRP A 175 -12.24 9.49 11.47
CA TRP A 175 -11.48 8.55 12.28
C TRP A 175 -11.47 9.03 13.73
N CYS A 176 -11.87 8.15 14.64
CA CYS A 176 -11.75 8.42 16.07
C CYS A 176 -10.33 8.09 16.51
N VAL A 177 -9.55 9.11 16.86
CA VAL A 177 -8.25 8.92 17.52
C VAL A 177 -8.50 8.71 19.01
N GLY A 178 -8.16 7.52 19.51
CA GLY A 178 -8.42 7.05 20.88
C GLY A 178 -7.17 6.80 21.70
#